data_AF-D6RK95-F1
#
_entry.id   AF-D6RK95-F1
#
_cell.length_a   1.000
_cell.length_b   1.000
_cell.length_c   1.000
_cell.angle_alpha   90.00
_cell.angle_beta   90.00
_cell.angle_gamma   90.00
#
_symmetry.space_group_name_H-M   'P 1'
#
loop_
_entity.id
_entity.type
_entity.pdbx_description
1 polymer ?
#
loop_
_entity_poly.entity_id
_entity_poly.type
_entity_poly.pdbx_seq_one_letter_code
_entity_poly.pdbx_strand_id
1 'polypeptide(L)'
;MVKFTIEQVFNPTDEQIRASADLFLDLMKEDRSVLSLLGGDLSLVSYMIGAMLRAGALEGEYYVATDEAGKLVGYTMWMPPGKQLFESEAQRNLGLHEFQNKLSDETKEYWQNTYMARYPGFVQEHLGPTAKADLWWLHQAFVRRDSQRQGVLRALFNVVLEKAKATGSTVGTTTTDDVNIAVYTSLGFKHIASTMIPSSVGEWPIHLFEMRTEEQK
;
A
#
# COMPACT_ATOMS: atom_id res chain seq x y z
N MET A 1 6.75 24.98 -7.04
CA MET A 1 5.75 23.91 -6.81
C MET A 1 5.73 23.11 -8.10
N VAL A 2 6.09 21.83 -8.08
CA VAL A 2 5.96 20.98 -9.28
C VAL A 2 4.48 20.91 -9.63
N LYS A 3 4.16 21.16 -10.90
CA LYS A 3 2.82 20.96 -11.43
C LYS A 3 2.66 19.48 -11.75
N PHE A 4 1.54 18.92 -11.33
CA PHE A 4 1.20 17.53 -11.56
C PHE A 4 -0.31 17.37 -11.70
N THR A 5 -0.74 16.27 -12.30
CA THR A 5 -2.13 15.85 -12.43
C THR A 5 -2.35 14.54 -11.68
N ILE A 6 -3.52 14.37 -11.08
CA ILE A 6 -3.95 13.11 -10.45
C ILE A 6 -5.00 12.46 -11.33
N GLU A 7 -4.84 11.17 -11.62
CA GLU A 7 -5.82 10.39 -12.38
C GLU A 7 -6.05 9.01 -11.73
N GLN A 8 -7.28 8.52 -11.83
CA GLN A 8 -7.61 7.14 -11.50
C GLN A 8 -7.31 6.24 -12.69
N VAL A 9 -6.65 5.12 -12.44
CA VAL A 9 -6.26 4.15 -13.47
C VAL A 9 -7.09 2.88 -13.32
N PHE A 10 -8.06 2.69 -14.21
CA PHE A 10 -8.98 1.54 -14.18
C PHE A 10 -8.43 0.30 -14.92
N ASN A 11 -7.75 0.51 -16.04
CA ASN A 11 -7.19 -0.56 -16.87
C ASN A 11 -5.71 -0.26 -17.12
N PRO A 12 -4.85 -0.45 -16.11
CA PRO A 12 -3.45 -0.07 -16.22
C PRO A 12 -2.75 -0.89 -17.30
N THR A 13 -2.03 -0.20 -18.17
CA THR A 13 -1.10 -0.84 -19.12
C THR A 13 0.07 -1.48 -18.36
N ASP A 14 0.74 -2.45 -18.99
CA ASP A 14 1.95 -3.05 -18.40
C ASP A 14 3.05 -2.01 -18.16
N GLU A 15 3.11 -0.97 -18.98
CA GLU A 15 4.06 0.15 -18.80
C GLU A 15 3.74 0.97 -17.55
N GLN A 16 2.46 1.27 -17.30
CA GLN A 16 2.03 1.98 -16.07
C GLN A 16 2.27 1.14 -14.82
N ILE A 17 2.02 -0.17 -14.88
CA ILE A 17 2.32 -1.09 -13.78
C ILE A 17 3.83 -1.12 -13.51
N ARG A 18 4.64 -1.26 -14.57
CA ARG A 18 6.10 -1.29 -14.47
C ARG A 18 6.64 0.01 -13.87
N ALA A 19 6.17 1.16 -14.34
CA ALA A 19 6.60 2.46 -13.82
C ALA A 19 6.36 2.60 -12.31
N SER A 20 5.21 2.13 -11.82
CA SER A 20 4.90 2.15 -10.38
C SER A 20 5.68 1.11 -9.59
N ALA A 21 5.91 -0.08 -10.14
CA ALA A 21 6.78 -1.09 -9.52
C ALA A 21 8.24 -0.63 -9.44
N ASP A 22 8.74 0.05 -10.48
CA ASP A 22 10.09 0.62 -10.50
C ASP A 22 10.22 1.75 -9.46
N LEU A 23 9.19 2.59 -9.33
CA LEU A 23 9.15 3.60 -8.27
C LEU A 23 9.13 2.98 -6.88
N PHE A 24 8.33 1.93 -6.67
CA PHE A 24 8.32 1.17 -5.42
C PHE A 24 9.72 0.63 -5.11
N LEU A 25 10.36 -0.05 -6.07
CA LEU A 25 11.69 -0.63 -5.91
C LEU A 25 12.72 0.45 -5.57
N ASP A 26 12.72 1.57 -6.27
CA ASP A 26 13.66 2.67 -6.01
C ASP A 26 13.57 3.16 -4.56
N LEU A 27 12.36 3.24 -4.01
CA LEU A 27 12.09 3.72 -2.66
C LEU A 27 12.30 2.65 -1.58
N MET A 28 12.04 1.37 -1.89
CA MET A 28 11.92 0.29 -0.90
C MET A 28 13.00 -0.80 -1.00
N LYS A 29 13.97 -0.72 -1.93
CA LYS A 29 15.01 -1.76 -2.12
C LYS A 29 15.85 -2.10 -0.87
N GLU A 30 15.90 -1.20 0.11
CA GLU A 30 16.60 -1.39 1.39
C GLU A 30 15.64 -1.66 2.56
N ASP A 31 14.33 -1.61 2.32
CA ASP A 31 13.32 -1.84 3.36
C ASP A 31 13.28 -3.33 3.73
N ARG A 32 13.42 -3.62 5.02
CA ARG A 32 13.48 -4.98 5.54
C ARG A 32 12.17 -5.74 5.35
N SER A 33 11.01 -5.06 5.41
CA SER A 33 9.73 -5.72 5.18
C SER A 33 9.65 -6.25 3.74
N VAL A 34 10.09 -5.44 2.77
CA VAL A 34 10.11 -5.84 1.36
C VAL A 34 11.09 -6.98 1.11
N LEU A 35 12.30 -6.89 1.67
CA LEU A 35 13.27 -7.98 1.59
C LEU A 35 12.72 -9.27 2.21
N SER A 36 12.01 -9.18 3.34
CA SER A 36 11.39 -10.34 4.00
C SER A 36 10.31 -10.99 3.13
N LEU A 37 9.41 -10.18 2.56
CA LEU A 37 8.28 -10.67 1.77
C LEU A 37 8.71 -11.30 0.44
N LEU A 38 9.92 -10.99 -0.03
CA LEU A 38 10.48 -11.48 -1.28
C LEU A 38 11.61 -12.51 -1.09
N GLY A 39 11.94 -12.88 0.15
CA GLY A 39 13.07 -13.77 0.43
C GLY A 39 14.42 -13.20 0.00
N GLY A 40 14.55 -11.87 -0.01
CA GLY A 40 15.73 -11.14 -0.50
C GLY A 40 15.81 -10.99 -2.03
N ASP A 41 14.91 -11.61 -2.80
CA ASP A 41 14.94 -11.53 -4.26
C ASP A 41 14.14 -10.31 -4.77
N LEU A 42 14.83 -9.18 -4.94
CA LEU A 42 14.25 -7.95 -5.47
C LEU A 42 13.74 -8.08 -6.91
N SER A 43 14.13 -9.12 -7.68
CA SER A 43 13.57 -9.35 -9.01
C SER A 43 12.09 -9.71 -8.96
N LEU A 44 11.58 -10.11 -7.78
CA LEU A 44 10.18 -10.44 -7.55
C LEU A 44 9.29 -9.21 -7.27
N VAL A 45 9.87 -8.01 -7.09
CA VAL A 45 9.11 -6.78 -6.82
C VAL A 45 8.07 -6.52 -7.91
N SER A 46 8.43 -6.65 -9.19
CA SER A 46 7.51 -6.38 -10.29
C SER A 46 6.30 -7.32 -10.31
N TYR A 47 6.49 -8.56 -9.85
CA TYR A 47 5.40 -9.54 -9.73
C TYR A 47 4.48 -9.22 -8.56
N MET A 48 5.04 -8.96 -7.37
CA MET A 48 4.27 -8.62 -6.18
C MET A 48 3.47 -7.32 -6.38
N ILE A 49 4.16 -6.24 -6.75
CA ILE A 49 3.55 -4.93 -6.92
C ILE A 49 2.61 -4.93 -8.12
N GLY A 50 2.97 -5.62 -9.21
CA GLY A 50 2.10 -5.79 -10.36
C GLY A 50 0.79 -6.47 -10.02
N ALA A 51 0.82 -7.58 -9.27
CA ALA A 51 -0.38 -8.25 -8.81
C ALA A 51 -1.26 -7.34 -7.94
N MET A 52 -0.64 -6.61 -7.00
CA MET A 52 -1.37 -5.70 -6.10
C MET A 52 -2.04 -4.55 -6.85
N LEU A 53 -1.34 -3.92 -7.78
CA LEU A 53 -1.85 -2.79 -8.56
C LEU A 53 -2.96 -3.22 -9.52
N ARG A 54 -2.83 -4.38 -10.18
CA ARG A 54 -3.90 -4.91 -11.05
C ARG A 54 -5.14 -5.28 -10.25
N ALA A 55 -4.99 -5.92 -9.08
CA ALA A 55 -6.11 -6.21 -8.18
C ALA A 55 -6.77 -4.91 -7.67
N GLY A 56 -5.97 -3.90 -7.32
CA GLY A 56 -6.44 -2.58 -6.93
C GLY A 56 -7.16 -1.84 -8.06
N ALA A 57 -6.73 -1.99 -9.31
CA ALA A 57 -7.45 -1.41 -10.45
C ALA A 57 -8.78 -2.13 -10.76
N LEU A 58 -8.87 -3.45 -10.45
CA LEU A 58 -10.07 -4.25 -10.69
C LEU A 58 -11.19 -3.98 -9.66
N GLU A 59 -10.88 -4.05 -8.37
CA GLU A 59 -11.89 -3.97 -7.30
C GLU A 59 -11.58 -2.94 -6.21
N GLY A 60 -10.45 -2.25 -6.33
CA GLY A 60 -10.03 -1.17 -5.44
C GLY A 60 -10.03 0.19 -6.15
N GLU A 61 -9.09 1.04 -5.75
CA GLU A 61 -8.78 2.27 -6.49
C GLU A 61 -7.27 2.49 -6.59
N TYR A 62 -6.78 2.64 -7.83
CA TYR A 62 -5.39 2.94 -8.14
C TYR A 62 -5.29 4.34 -8.75
N TYR A 63 -4.53 5.22 -8.11
CA TYR A 63 -4.31 6.60 -8.54
C TYR A 63 -2.85 6.85 -8.84
N VAL A 64 -2.58 7.58 -9.91
CA VAL A 64 -1.24 8.06 -10.25
C VAL A 64 -1.20 9.58 -10.27
N ALA A 65 -0.04 10.10 -9.91
CA ALA A 65 0.34 11.49 -10.09
C ALA A 65 1.39 11.57 -11.20
N THR A 66 1.15 12.41 -12.21
CA THR A 66 2.05 12.61 -13.35
C THR A 66 2.46 14.08 -13.48
N ASP A 67 3.71 14.35 -13.85
CA ASP A 67 4.18 15.71 -14.15
C ASP A 67 3.71 16.20 -15.54
N GLU A 68 4.02 17.45 -15.91
CA GLU A 68 3.64 18.05 -17.20
C GLU A 68 4.17 17.26 -18.42
N ALA A 69 5.19 16.42 -18.26
CA ALA A 69 5.71 15.54 -19.31
C ALA A 69 5.03 14.16 -19.33
N GLY A 70 4.01 13.94 -18.49
CA GLY A 70 3.32 12.66 -18.35
C GLY A 70 4.11 11.61 -17.56
N LYS A 71 5.22 11.98 -16.91
CA LYS A 71 6.04 11.04 -16.15
C LYS A 71 5.46 10.84 -14.75
N LEU A 72 5.42 9.58 -14.31
CA LEU A 72 5.00 9.21 -12.96
C LEU A 72 5.87 9.92 -11.90
N VAL A 73 5.21 10.63 -10.98
CA VAL A 73 5.83 11.28 -9.80
C VAL A 73 5.37 10.68 -8.49
N GLY A 74 4.28 9.91 -8.48
CA GLY A 74 3.79 9.19 -7.31
C GLY A 74 2.53 8.41 -7.62
N TYR A 75 2.13 7.54 -6.71
CA TYR A 75 0.88 6.79 -6.83
C TYR A 75 0.36 6.34 -5.47
N THR A 76 -0.92 5.99 -5.42
CA THR A 76 -1.54 5.30 -4.28
C THR A 76 -2.44 4.17 -4.73
N MET A 77 -2.54 3.10 -3.93
CA MET A 77 -3.49 2.01 -4.15
C MET A 77 -4.30 1.73 -2.88
N TRP A 78 -5.61 1.71 -3.04
CA TRP A 78 -6.60 1.62 -1.98
C TRP A 78 -7.57 0.48 -2.21
N MET A 79 -8.12 -0.07 -1.13
CA MET A 79 -9.33 -0.87 -1.15
C MET A 79 -10.46 -0.11 -0.45
N PRO A 80 -11.63 0.06 -1.09
CA PRO A 80 -12.79 0.68 -0.45
C PRO A 80 -13.42 -0.24 0.60
N PRO A 81 -14.29 0.28 1.48
CA PRO A 81 -15.11 -0.55 2.34
C PRO A 81 -15.89 -1.62 1.53
N GLY A 82 -15.97 -2.82 2.10
CA GLY A 82 -16.56 -4.01 1.50
C GLY A 82 -15.62 -4.78 0.56
N LYS A 83 -14.37 -4.35 0.39
CA LYS A 83 -13.38 -4.99 -0.48
C LYS A 83 -12.07 -5.22 0.23
N GLN A 84 -11.45 -6.37 -0.03
CA GLN A 84 -10.09 -6.65 0.43
C GLN A 84 -9.18 -7.09 -0.72
N LEU A 85 -7.89 -6.78 -0.57
CA LEU A 85 -6.87 -7.18 -1.54
C LEU A 85 -6.69 -8.69 -1.56
N PHE A 86 -6.76 -9.24 -2.78
CA PHE A 86 -6.71 -10.66 -3.10
C PHE A 86 -7.82 -11.51 -2.48
N GLU A 87 -8.96 -10.90 -2.13
CA GLU A 87 -10.12 -11.60 -1.60
C GLU A 87 -10.81 -12.47 -2.66
N SER A 88 -11.01 -11.93 -3.87
CA SER A 88 -11.66 -12.63 -4.96
C SER A 88 -10.65 -13.45 -5.79
N GLU A 89 -11.13 -14.54 -6.39
CA GLU A 89 -10.32 -15.33 -7.33
C GLU A 89 -9.94 -14.52 -8.58
N ALA A 90 -10.82 -13.60 -9.00
CA ALA A 90 -10.54 -12.68 -10.09
C ALA A 90 -9.31 -11.80 -9.79
N GLN A 91 -9.21 -11.25 -8.58
CA GLN A 91 -8.03 -10.49 -8.17
C GLN A 91 -6.77 -11.37 -8.12
N ARG A 92 -6.85 -12.58 -7.58
CA ARG A 92 -5.69 -13.49 -7.48
C ARG A 92 -5.15 -13.93 -8.84
N ASN A 93 -6.04 -14.13 -9.81
CA ASN A 93 -5.69 -14.47 -11.19
C ASN A 93 -4.96 -13.33 -11.93
N LEU A 94 -4.96 -12.11 -11.39
CA LEU A 94 -4.21 -10.97 -11.94
C LEU A 94 -2.72 -10.93 -11.53
N GLY A 95 -2.14 -12.09 -11.24
CA GLY A 95 -0.70 -12.26 -11.04
C GLY A 95 -0.27 -12.71 -9.64
N LEU A 96 -1.19 -12.83 -8.67
CA LEU A 96 -0.82 -13.32 -7.33
C LEU A 96 -0.30 -14.75 -7.42
N HIS A 97 -0.99 -15.63 -8.15
CA HIS A 97 -0.58 -17.03 -8.31
C HIS A 97 0.81 -17.12 -8.97
N GLU A 98 1.09 -16.28 -9.97
CA GLU A 98 2.40 -16.22 -10.61
C GLU A 98 3.49 -15.78 -9.63
N PHE A 99 3.24 -14.73 -8.84
CA PHE A 99 4.15 -14.28 -7.78
C PHE A 99 4.41 -15.39 -6.76
N GLN A 100 3.36 -16.01 -6.22
CA GLN A 100 3.47 -17.07 -5.22
C GLN A 100 4.24 -18.29 -5.75
N ASN A 101 4.07 -18.65 -7.01
CA ASN A 101 4.79 -19.76 -7.64
C ASN A 101 6.29 -19.50 -7.80
N LYS A 102 6.72 -18.23 -7.84
CA LYS A 102 8.13 -17.83 -7.95
C LYS A 102 8.85 -17.75 -6.60
N LEU A 103 8.11 -17.70 -5.49
CA LEU A 103 8.69 -17.68 -4.15
C LEU A 103 9.42 -19.01 -3.85
N SER A 104 10.55 -18.93 -3.15
CA SER A 104 11.19 -20.10 -2.54
C SER A 104 10.29 -20.72 -1.48
N ASP A 105 10.50 -22.00 -1.17
CA ASP A 105 9.71 -22.70 -0.16
C ASP A 105 9.90 -22.07 1.23
N GLU A 106 11.10 -21.62 1.58
CA GLU A 106 11.38 -20.85 2.79
C GLU A 106 10.56 -19.56 2.85
N THR A 107 10.47 -18.82 1.74
CA THR A 107 9.70 -17.57 1.70
C THR A 107 8.21 -17.85 1.81
N LYS A 108 7.70 -18.91 1.16
CA LYS A 108 6.30 -19.35 1.30
C LYS A 108 5.97 -19.72 2.74
N GLU A 109 6.88 -20.43 3.42
CA GLU A 109 6.74 -20.76 4.83
C GLU A 109 6.69 -19.50 5.71
N TYR A 110 7.56 -18.53 5.44
CA TYR A 110 7.53 -17.23 6.11
C TYR A 110 6.19 -16.52 5.94
N TRP A 111 5.65 -16.48 4.71
CA TRP A 111 4.34 -15.91 4.43
C TRP A 111 3.24 -16.59 5.27
N GLN A 112 3.19 -17.92 5.28
CA GLN A 112 2.14 -18.69 5.95
C GLN A 112 2.24 -18.61 7.48
N ASN A 113 3.42 -18.87 8.03
CA ASN A 113 3.60 -19.13 9.46
C ASN A 113 3.95 -17.87 10.26
N THR A 114 4.48 -16.82 9.60
CA THR A 114 4.88 -15.59 10.29
C THR A 114 4.03 -14.41 9.86
N TYR A 115 4.08 -14.04 8.59
CA TYR A 115 3.45 -12.80 8.14
C TYR A 115 1.91 -12.87 8.23
N MET A 116 1.29 -13.89 7.64
CA MET A 116 -0.17 -14.05 7.64
C MET A 116 -0.73 -14.43 9.01
N ALA A 117 0.09 -15.00 9.91
CA ALA A 117 -0.31 -15.27 11.29
C ALA A 117 -0.31 -14.01 12.17
N ARG A 118 0.64 -13.09 11.96
CA ARG A 118 0.84 -11.91 12.82
C ARG A 118 0.15 -10.66 12.31
N TYR A 119 0.32 -10.32 11.03
CA TYR A 119 -0.11 -9.03 10.52
C TYR A 119 -1.64 -8.84 10.53
N PRO A 120 -2.46 -9.79 10.02
CA PRO A 120 -3.91 -9.69 10.12
C PRO A 120 -4.37 -9.63 11.58
N GLY A 121 -3.82 -10.48 12.46
CA GLY A 121 -4.16 -10.51 13.88
C GLY A 121 -3.88 -9.17 14.58
N PHE A 122 -2.73 -8.56 14.31
CA PHE A 122 -2.37 -7.24 14.85
C PHE A 122 -3.36 -6.14 14.44
N VAL A 123 -3.77 -6.11 13.16
CA VAL A 123 -4.77 -5.14 12.70
C VAL A 123 -6.12 -5.40 13.36
N GLN A 124 -6.55 -6.66 13.46
CA GLN A 124 -7.83 -7.04 14.04
C GLN A 124 -7.90 -6.75 15.55
N GLU A 125 -6.81 -6.95 16.26
CA GLU A 125 -6.71 -6.67 17.70
C GLU A 125 -6.99 -5.19 18.01
N HIS A 126 -6.53 -4.28 17.15
CA HIS A 126 -6.57 -2.84 17.42
C HIS A 126 -7.72 -2.10 16.74
N LEU A 127 -8.18 -2.57 15.57
CA LEU A 127 -9.25 -1.93 14.80
C LEU A 127 -10.52 -2.77 14.69
N GLY A 128 -10.51 -4.00 15.19
CA GLY A 128 -11.64 -4.93 15.13
C GLY A 128 -11.53 -5.97 14.00
N PRO A 129 -12.29 -7.07 14.10
CA PRO A 129 -12.13 -8.26 13.24
C PRO A 129 -12.41 -7.98 11.75
N THR A 130 -13.22 -6.97 11.46
CA THR A 130 -13.66 -6.58 10.11
C THR A 130 -12.99 -5.31 9.62
N ALA A 131 -12.02 -4.76 10.37
CA ALA A 131 -11.44 -3.44 10.12
C ALA A 131 -11.10 -3.19 8.64
N LYS A 132 -10.30 -4.06 8.02
CA LYS A 132 -9.89 -3.89 6.61
C LYS A 132 -11.02 -3.89 5.59
N ALA A 133 -12.18 -4.46 5.93
CA ALA A 133 -13.39 -4.43 5.11
C ALA A 133 -14.32 -3.28 5.49
N ASP A 134 -14.23 -2.71 6.69
CA ASP A 134 -15.12 -1.64 7.14
C ASP A 134 -14.60 -0.24 6.79
N LEU A 135 -13.33 -0.13 6.42
CA LEU A 135 -12.63 1.15 6.21
C LEU A 135 -11.92 1.20 4.85
N TRP A 136 -11.63 2.42 4.38
CA TRP A 136 -10.76 2.63 3.22
C TRP A 136 -9.32 2.24 3.57
N TRP A 137 -8.84 1.12 3.04
CA TRP A 137 -7.51 0.60 3.37
C TRP A 137 -6.48 1.02 2.33
N LEU A 138 -5.49 1.82 2.75
CA LEU A 138 -4.32 2.15 1.93
C LEU A 138 -3.31 1.03 1.98
N HIS A 139 -3.03 0.43 0.82
CA HIS A 139 -1.99 -0.59 0.68
C HIS A 139 -0.65 -0.03 0.23
N GLN A 140 -0.63 1.00 -0.60
CA GLN A 140 0.59 1.56 -1.17
C GLN A 140 0.47 3.07 -1.35
N ALA A 141 1.49 3.82 -0.94
CA ALA A 141 1.61 5.25 -1.18
C ALA A 141 3.08 5.62 -1.41
N PHE A 142 3.41 6.01 -2.64
CA PHE A 142 4.79 6.25 -3.05
C PHE A 142 4.89 7.55 -3.82
N VAL A 143 5.93 8.34 -3.52
CA VAL A 143 6.23 9.60 -4.20
C VAL A 143 7.72 9.64 -4.48
N ARG A 144 8.06 9.91 -5.75
CA ARG A 144 9.43 10.04 -6.26
C ARG A 144 10.21 11.04 -5.41
N ARG A 145 11.47 10.72 -5.05
CA ARG A 145 12.27 11.49 -4.07
C ARG A 145 12.36 12.98 -4.40
N ASP A 146 12.58 13.32 -5.67
CA ASP A 146 12.64 14.68 -6.22
C ASP A 146 11.28 15.40 -6.28
N SER A 147 10.17 14.68 -6.07
CA SER A 147 8.79 15.19 -6.02
C SER A 147 8.20 15.18 -4.60
N GLN A 148 8.97 14.75 -3.59
CA GLN A 148 8.55 14.78 -2.19
C GLN A 148 8.49 16.21 -1.65
N ARG A 149 7.70 16.41 -0.58
CA ARG A 149 7.47 17.71 0.08
C ARG A 149 6.88 18.80 -0.83
N GLN A 150 6.22 18.39 -1.92
CA GLN A 150 5.61 19.29 -2.90
C GLN A 150 4.09 19.13 -3.01
N GLY A 151 3.48 18.48 -2.03
CA GLY A 151 2.02 18.29 -1.97
C GLY A 151 1.48 17.09 -2.75
N VAL A 152 2.32 16.35 -3.50
CA VAL A 152 1.90 15.18 -4.30
C VAL A 152 1.15 14.15 -3.46
N LEU A 153 1.74 13.72 -2.33
CA LEU A 153 1.10 12.73 -1.44
C LEU A 153 -0.25 13.22 -0.92
N ARG A 154 -0.31 14.49 -0.48
CA ARG A 154 -1.54 15.10 0.04
C ARG A 154 -2.62 15.15 -1.04
N ALA A 155 -2.27 15.49 -2.27
CA ALA A 155 -3.21 15.51 -3.39
C ALA A 155 -3.74 14.11 -3.72
N LEU A 156 -2.88 13.08 -3.75
CA LEU A 156 -3.30 11.69 -3.93
C LEU A 156 -4.27 11.22 -2.83
N PHE A 157 -3.99 11.55 -1.57
CA PHE A 157 -4.86 11.20 -0.45
C PHE A 157 -6.20 11.91 -0.52
N ASN A 158 -6.20 13.20 -0.83
CA ASN A 158 -7.41 14.02 -0.85
C ASN A 158 -8.51 13.43 -1.73
N VAL A 159 -8.15 12.77 -2.85
CA VAL A 159 -9.14 12.10 -3.72
C VAL A 159 -9.95 11.04 -2.96
N VAL A 160 -9.29 10.22 -2.15
CA VAL A 160 -9.97 9.18 -1.35
C VAL A 160 -10.56 9.76 -0.07
N LEU A 161 -9.91 10.74 0.55
CA LEU A 161 -10.44 11.40 1.75
C LEU A 161 -11.76 12.14 1.47
N GLU A 162 -11.93 12.75 0.30
CA GLU A 162 -13.20 13.37 -0.10
C GLU A 162 -14.32 12.33 -0.21
N LYS A 163 -14.04 11.17 -0.80
CA LYS A 163 -14.99 10.04 -0.88
C LYS A 163 -15.33 9.50 0.50
N ALA A 164 -14.33 9.27 1.34
CA ALA A 164 -14.50 8.76 2.68
C ALA A 164 -15.29 9.74 3.57
N LYS A 165 -15.04 11.05 3.46
CA LYS A 165 -15.82 12.10 4.13
C LYS A 165 -17.28 12.10 3.69
N ALA A 166 -17.55 11.93 2.39
CA ALA A 166 -18.92 11.92 1.87
C ALA A 166 -19.76 10.77 2.43
N THR A 167 -19.13 9.68 2.88
CA THR A 167 -19.80 8.50 3.44
C THR A 167 -19.60 8.32 4.94
N GLY A 168 -18.91 9.24 5.63
CA GLY A 168 -18.53 9.09 7.04
C GLY A 168 -17.58 7.91 7.29
N SER A 169 -16.90 7.41 6.25
CA SER A 169 -16.04 6.24 6.35
C SER A 169 -14.69 6.58 6.98
N THR A 170 -14.18 5.66 7.79
CA THR A 170 -12.81 5.69 8.31
C THR A 170 -11.81 5.30 7.23
N VAL A 171 -10.58 5.79 7.37
CA VAL A 171 -9.43 5.46 6.52
C VAL A 171 -8.33 4.86 7.39
N GLY A 172 -7.63 3.85 6.90
CA GLY A 172 -6.60 3.17 7.67
C GLY A 172 -5.45 2.68 6.81
N THR A 173 -4.29 2.50 7.44
CA THR A 173 -3.07 2.06 6.77
C THR A 173 -2.06 1.51 7.76
N THR A 174 -1.03 0.88 7.22
CA THR A 174 0.19 0.56 7.94
C THR A 174 1.43 1.06 7.22
N THR A 175 2.50 1.28 7.96
CA THR A 175 3.83 1.57 7.41
C THR A 175 4.92 0.85 8.17
N THR A 176 6.06 0.63 7.52
CA THR A 176 7.19 -0.16 8.00
C THR A 176 8.43 0.66 8.34
N ASP A 177 8.30 1.98 8.30
CA ASP A 177 9.37 2.92 8.59
C ASP A 177 8.89 3.96 9.62
N ASP A 178 9.66 4.10 10.71
CA ASP A 178 9.43 5.06 11.79
C ASP A 178 9.33 6.51 11.26
N VAL A 179 10.07 6.84 10.20
CA VAL A 179 10.06 8.18 9.60
C VAL A 179 8.67 8.55 9.07
N ASN A 180 7.90 7.56 8.62
CA ASN A 180 6.57 7.80 8.08
C ASN A 180 5.52 8.07 9.16
N ILE A 181 5.80 7.81 10.44
CA ILE A 181 4.87 8.15 11.55
C ILE A 181 4.55 9.64 11.51
N ALA A 182 5.58 10.49 11.45
CA ALA A 182 5.39 11.94 11.38
C ALA A 182 4.66 12.38 10.11
N VAL A 183 4.89 11.69 8.99
CA VAL A 183 4.22 11.97 7.71
C VAL A 183 2.72 11.69 7.83
N TYR A 184 2.33 10.48 8.25
CA TYR A 184 0.92 10.11 8.41
C TYR A 184 0.20 10.97 9.46
N THR A 185 0.85 11.27 10.58
CA THR A 185 0.29 12.21 11.57
C THR A 185 0.06 13.60 10.98
N SER A 186 0.97 14.12 10.15
CA SER A 186 0.79 15.41 9.46
C SER A 186 -0.31 15.42 8.38
N LEU A 187 -0.71 14.23 7.92
CA LEU A 187 -1.86 14.02 7.04
C LEU A 187 -3.18 13.91 7.82
N GLY A 188 -3.12 13.83 9.16
CA GLY A 188 -4.28 13.76 10.05
C GLY A 188 -4.60 12.34 10.55
N PHE A 189 -3.75 11.35 10.29
CA PHE A 189 -3.90 10.02 10.88
C PHE A 189 -3.50 10.03 12.35
N LYS A 190 -4.25 9.29 13.15
CA LYS A 190 -3.88 8.90 14.50
C LYS A 190 -3.04 7.63 14.44
N HIS A 191 -1.86 7.64 15.08
CA HIS A 191 -1.07 6.44 15.32
C HIS A 191 -1.76 5.60 16.40
N ILE A 192 -2.08 4.34 16.08
CA ILE A 192 -2.87 3.45 16.93
C ILE A 192 -1.97 2.52 17.72
N ALA A 193 -1.05 1.83 17.04
CA ALA A 193 -0.19 0.83 17.66
C ALA A 193 1.05 0.57 16.79
N SER A 194 2.03 -0.11 17.37
CA SER A 194 3.17 -0.66 16.63
C SER A 194 3.47 -2.08 17.07
N THR A 195 4.02 -2.89 16.17
CA THR A 195 4.54 -4.23 16.47
C THR A 195 5.78 -4.51 15.65
N MET A 196 6.56 -5.52 16.05
CA MET A 196 7.71 -6.01 15.29
C MET A 196 7.36 -7.34 14.63
N ILE A 197 7.68 -7.48 13.35
CA ILE A 197 7.56 -8.73 12.62
C ILE A 197 8.97 -9.33 12.48
N PRO A 198 9.22 -10.54 13.02
CA PRO A 198 10.50 -11.21 12.83
C PRO A 198 10.63 -11.70 11.40
N SER A 199 11.84 -11.76 10.87
CA SER A 199 12.15 -12.35 9.55
C SER A 199 13.59 -12.87 9.49
N SER A 200 13.94 -13.56 8.41
CA SER A 200 15.32 -14.01 8.15
C SER A 200 16.32 -12.86 7.93
N VAL A 201 15.84 -11.67 7.53
CA VAL A 201 16.66 -10.47 7.33
C VAL A 201 16.61 -9.50 8.52
N GLY A 202 16.10 -9.97 9.66
CA GLY A 202 15.94 -9.22 10.90
C GLY A 202 14.50 -8.74 11.15
N GLU A 203 14.26 -8.21 12.34
CA GLU A 203 12.95 -7.67 12.67
C GLU A 203 12.71 -6.33 11.97
N TRP A 204 11.45 -6.07 11.64
CA TRP A 204 11.00 -4.82 11.03
C TRP A 204 9.66 -4.38 11.65
N PRO A 205 9.44 -3.07 11.81
CA PRO A 205 8.25 -2.57 12.49
C PRO A 205 7.03 -2.55 11.56
N ILE A 206 5.84 -2.61 12.16
CA ILE A 206 4.59 -2.22 11.53
C ILE A 206 3.94 -1.20 12.45
N HIS A 207 3.62 -0.03 11.91
CA HIS A 207 2.87 1.02 12.60
C HIS A 207 1.47 1.13 12.00
N LEU A 208 0.45 1.05 12.85
CA LEU A 208 -0.95 1.09 12.47
C LEU A 208 -1.54 2.48 12.65
N PHE A 209 -2.30 2.92 11.65
CA PHE A 209 -2.91 4.24 11.62
C PHE A 209 -4.39 4.17 11.28
N GLU A 210 -5.17 5.05 11.91
CA GLU A 210 -6.58 5.29 11.63
C GLU A 210 -6.81 6.79 11.45
N MET A 211 -7.68 7.17 10.51
CA MET A 211 -8.22 8.51 10.38
C MET A 211 -9.74 8.41 10.30
N ARG A 212 -10.40 8.98 11.30
CA ARG A 212 -11.86 9.17 11.31
C ARG A 212 -12.17 10.46 10.57
N THR A 213 -12.87 10.35 9.45
CA THR A 213 -13.12 11.50 8.56
C THR A 213 -14.11 12.50 9.14
N GLU A 214 -15.00 12.06 10.02
CA GLU A 214 -15.96 12.90 10.75
C GLU A 214 -15.28 13.88 11.73
N GLU A 215 -14.07 13.54 12.21
CA GLU A 215 -13.31 14.35 13.16
C GLU A 215 -12.44 15.42 12.45
N GLN A 216 -12.37 15.36 11.12
CA GLN A 216 -11.60 16.29 10.28
C GLN A 216 -12.46 17.51 9.91
N LYS A 217 -12.31 18.60 10.70
CA LYS A 217 -12.96 19.90 10.45
C LYS A 217 -12.57 20.54 9.11
#